data_AF-A0A318QAW6-F1
#
_entry.id   AF-A0A318QAW6-F1
#
_cell.length_a   1.000
_cell.length_b   1.000
_cell.length_c   1.000
_cell.angle_alpha   90.00
_cell.angle_beta   90.00
_cell.angle_gamma   90.00
#
_symmetry.space_group_name_H-M   'P 1'
#
loop_
_entity.id
_entity.type
_entity.pdbx_description
1 polymer ?
#
loop_
_entity_poly.entity_id
_entity_poly.type
_entity_poly.pdbx_seq_one_letter_code
_entity_poly.pdbx_strand_id
1 'polypeptide(L)'
;MWDGGLGMCDPDFLCGDHPRWAVRYVAQLWARLARLAEMRAELSAARFEGAYDGADLIGYLDDECDTVRATLAGVGAEITQRQHEEAEDRAATAADAARDGR
;
A
#
# COMPACT_ATOMS: atom_id res chain seq x y z
N MET A 1 25.59 33.71 -10.88
CA MET A 1 25.24 33.43 -9.48
C MET A 1 23.89 32.75 -9.52
N TRP A 2 23.88 31.43 -9.60
CA TRP A 2 22.66 30.63 -9.69
C TRP A 2 22.51 29.97 -8.32
N ASP A 3 21.65 30.53 -7.48
CA ASP A 3 21.22 29.83 -6.26
C ASP A 3 20.27 28.72 -6.70
N GLY A 4 20.87 27.55 -6.88
CA GLY A 4 20.15 26.31 -7.14
C GLY A 4 19.30 26.00 -5.92
N GLY A 5 17.99 26.23 -6.06
CA GLY A 5 16.99 25.60 -5.22
C GLY A 5 17.16 24.09 -5.34
N LEU A 6 17.94 23.51 -4.43
CA LEU A 6 17.92 22.10 -4.14
C LEU A 6 16.53 21.82 -3.58
N GLY A 7 15.61 21.51 -4.50
CA GLY A 7 14.42 20.74 -4.20
C GLY A 7 14.91 19.52 -3.46
N MET A 8 14.77 19.55 -2.15
CA MET A 8 15.16 18.50 -1.24
C MET A 8 14.38 17.27 -1.71
N CYS A 9 15.06 16.38 -2.45
CA CYS A 9 14.49 15.09 -2.80
C CYS A 9 14.10 14.46 -1.48
N ASP A 10 12.80 14.43 -1.21
CA ASP A 10 12.26 13.82 -0.03
C ASP A 10 12.85 12.41 0.04
N PRO A 11 13.59 12.07 1.13
CA PRO A 11 14.27 10.79 1.24
C PRO A 11 13.30 9.63 1.12
N ASP A 12 11.99 9.86 1.26
CA ASP A 12 10.95 8.86 1.06
C ASP A 12 10.52 8.66 -0.39
N PHE A 13 11.11 9.28 -1.42
CA PHE A 13 10.76 8.98 -2.82
C PHE A 13 11.91 8.25 -3.55
N LEU A 14 11.67 7.00 -3.97
CA LEU A 14 12.64 6.19 -4.76
C LEU A 14 12.39 6.28 -6.28
N CYS A 15 11.21 6.74 -6.68
CA CYS A 15 10.85 7.06 -8.06
C CYS A 15 10.02 8.35 -8.00
N GLY A 16 10.22 9.29 -8.92
CA GLY A 16 9.48 10.57 -8.92
C GLY A 16 7.96 10.41 -8.90
N ASP A 17 7.44 9.23 -9.21
CA ASP A 17 6.02 8.93 -9.27
C ASP A 17 5.43 8.36 -7.97
N HIS A 18 6.22 7.75 -7.06
CA HIS A 18 5.67 7.05 -5.89
C HIS A 18 6.55 7.09 -4.62
N PRO A 19 5.93 7.25 -3.43
CA PRO A 19 6.65 7.19 -2.16
C PRO A 19 7.15 5.77 -1.85
N ARG A 20 8.24 5.67 -1.09
CA ARG A 20 9.00 4.47 -0.74
C ARG A 20 8.15 3.50 0.05
N TRP A 21 7.29 3.99 0.94
CA TRP A 21 6.35 3.14 1.65
C TRP A 21 5.43 2.41 0.67
N ALA A 22 4.94 3.09 -0.37
CA ALA A 22 4.04 2.51 -1.35
C ALA A 22 4.74 1.46 -2.21
N VAL A 23 5.98 1.73 -2.65
CA VAL A 23 6.80 0.75 -3.37
C VAL A 23 6.99 -0.53 -2.54
N ARG A 24 7.34 -0.39 -1.26
CA ARG A 24 7.50 -1.53 -0.34
C ARG A 24 6.18 -2.25 -0.10
N TYR A 25 5.10 -1.51 0.06
CA TYR A 25 3.78 -2.06 0.34
C TYR A 25 3.25 -2.86 -0.86
N VAL A 26 3.35 -2.33 -2.07
CA VAL A 26 3.01 -3.04 -3.31
C VAL A 26 3.82 -4.35 -3.43
N ALA A 27 5.12 -4.31 -3.17
CA ALA A 27 5.96 -5.52 -3.19
C ALA A 27 5.48 -6.57 -2.16
N GLN A 28 5.08 -6.15 -0.96
CA GLN A 28 4.53 -7.05 0.05
C GLN A 28 3.18 -7.65 -0.36
N LEU A 29 2.29 -6.86 -0.97
CA LEU A 29 1.00 -7.34 -1.46
C LEU A 29 1.18 -8.37 -2.58
N TRP A 30 2.12 -8.15 -3.51
CA TRP A 30 2.47 -9.15 -4.53
C TRP A 30 3.02 -10.43 -3.94
N ALA A 31 3.93 -10.34 -2.97
CA ALA A 31 4.47 -11.51 -2.29
C ALA A 31 3.37 -12.29 -1.55
N ARG A 32 2.43 -11.58 -0.90
CA ARG A 32 1.26 -12.21 -0.26
C ARG A 32 0.37 -12.92 -1.27
N LEU A 33 0.09 -12.30 -2.42
CA LEU A 33 -0.72 -12.91 -3.47
C LEU A 33 -0.09 -14.18 -4.03
N ALA A 34 1.23 -14.17 -4.27
CA ALA A 34 1.97 -15.35 -4.69
C ALA A 34 1.86 -16.48 -3.65
N ARG A 35 2.04 -16.14 -2.36
CA ARG A 35 1.96 -17.12 -1.28
C ARG A 35 0.55 -17.72 -1.12
N LEU A 36 -0.49 -16.92 -1.27
CA LEU A 36 -1.88 -17.41 -1.26
C LEU A 36 -2.15 -18.36 -2.43
N ALA A 37 -1.65 -18.05 -3.63
CA ALA A 37 -1.78 -18.91 -4.80
C ALA A 37 -1.08 -20.27 -4.62
N GLU A 38 0.11 -20.28 -4.01
CA GLU A 38 0.81 -21.52 -3.64
C GLU A 38 -0.02 -22.37 -2.67
N MET A 39 -0.50 -21.79 -1.56
CA MET A 39 -1.30 -22.51 -0.57
C MET A 39 -2.60 -23.06 -1.17
N ARG A 40 -3.24 -22.30 -2.06
CA ARG A 40 -4.43 -22.74 -2.78
C ARG A 40 -4.14 -23.96 -3.67
N ALA A 41 -3.01 -23.95 -4.38
CA ALA A 41 -2.60 -25.06 -5.23
C ALA A 41 -2.28 -26.32 -4.40
N GLU A 42 -1.56 -26.17 -3.28
CA GLU A 42 -1.25 -27.25 -2.34
C GLU A 42 -2.53 -27.89 -1.77
N LEU A 43 -3.48 -27.08 -1.31
CA LEU A 43 -4.75 -27.57 -0.78
C LEU A 43 -5.64 -28.21 -1.85
N SER A 44 -5.62 -27.71 -3.08
CA SER A 44 -6.37 -28.32 -4.18
C SER A 44 -5.81 -29.69 -4.59
N ALA A 45 -4.51 -29.90 -4.42
CA ALA A 45 -3.84 -31.16 -4.74
C ALA A 45 -3.95 -32.20 -3.61
N ALA A 46 -4.21 -31.77 -2.38
CA ALA A 46 -4.34 -32.65 -1.22
C ALA A 46 -5.80 -33.04 -0.96
N ARG A 47 -6.06 -34.33 -0.68
CA ARG A 47 -7.33 -34.74 -0.08
C ARG A 47 -7.28 -34.40 1.41
N PHE A 48 -7.90 -33.28 1.78
CA PHE A 48 -7.94 -32.82 3.17
C PHE A 48 -9.06 -33.54 3.93
N GLU A 49 -8.71 -34.26 5.00
CA GLU A 49 -9.65 -34.88 5.94
C GLU A 49 -9.55 -34.15 7.28
N GLY A 50 -10.27 -33.04 7.41
CA GLY A 50 -10.30 -32.21 8.62
C GLY A 50 -11.73 -31.78 8.97
N ALA A 51 -11.88 -30.98 10.03
CA ALA A 51 -13.18 -30.49 10.49
C ALA A 51 -13.84 -29.48 9.52
N TYR A 52 -13.06 -28.92 8.61
CA TYR A 52 -13.50 -28.01 7.55
C TYR A 52 -13.48 -28.74 6.22
N ASP A 53 -14.49 -28.50 5.38
CA ASP A 53 -14.49 -28.97 4.00
C ASP A 53 -13.36 -28.25 3.23
N GLY A 54 -12.64 -28.99 2.39
CA GLY A 54 -11.59 -28.41 1.54
C GLY A 54 -12.14 -27.34 0.60
N ALA A 55 -13.42 -27.45 0.21
CA ALA A 55 -14.11 -26.43 -0.56
C ALA A 55 -14.21 -25.08 0.19
N ASP A 56 -14.53 -25.09 1.49
CA ASP A 56 -14.63 -23.88 2.31
C ASP A 56 -13.26 -23.20 2.45
N LEU A 57 -12.21 -23.98 2.68
CA LEU A 57 -10.84 -23.46 2.81
C LEU A 57 -10.34 -22.85 1.49
N ILE A 58 -10.64 -23.47 0.35
CA ILE A 58 -10.30 -22.91 -0.97
C ILE A 58 -11.09 -21.63 -1.23
N GLY A 59 -12.38 -21.60 -0.90
CA GLY A 59 -13.22 -20.40 -1.02
C GLY A 59 -12.65 -19.22 -0.22
N TYR A 60 -12.24 -19.46 1.03
CA TYR A 60 -11.60 -18.44 1.86
C TYR A 60 -10.29 -17.92 1.25
N LEU A 61 -9.45 -18.79 0.67
CA LEU A 61 -8.22 -18.36 0.03
C LEU A 61 -8.47 -17.53 -1.24
N ASP A 62 -9.53 -17.84 -1.99
CA ASP A 62 -9.96 -17.05 -3.14
C ASP A 62 -10.43 -15.65 -2.70
N ASP A 63 -11.22 -15.55 -1.64
CA ASP A 63 -11.65 -14.26 -1.05
C ASP A 63 -10.47 -13.41 -0.56
N GLU A 64 -9.46 -14.04 0.06
CA GLU A 64 -8.23 -13.36 0.49
C GLU A 64 -7.41 -12.87 -0.71
N CYS A 65 -7.33 -13.66 -1.79
CA CYS A 65 -6.69 -13.21 -3.04
C CYS A 65 -7.39 -11.98 -3.61
N ASP A 66 -8.72 -11.98 -3.62
CA ASP A 66 -9.51 -10.86 -4.12
C ASP A 66 -9.37 -9.62 -3.25
N THR A 67 -9.31 -9.79 -1.93
CA THR A 67 -9.01 -8.70 -0.99
C THR A 67 -7.64 -8.07 -1.25
N VAL A 68 -6.61 -8.89 -1.50
CA VAL A 68 -5.26 -8.41 -1.83
C VAL A 68 -5.23 -7.71 -3.19
N ARG A 69 -5.94 -8.23 -4.20
CA ARG A 69 -6.08 -7.58 -5.52
C ARG A 69 -6.80 -6.23 -5.43
N ALA A 70 -7.87 -6.16 -4.65
CA ALA A 70 -8.60 -4.92 -4.41
C ALA A 70 -7.70 -3.88 -3.73
N THR A 71 -6.94 -4.31 -2.71
CA THR A 71 -5.95 -3.45 -2.05
C THR A 71 -4.88 -2.96 -3.03
N LEU A 72 -4.31 -3.85 -3.87
CA LEU A 72 -3.35 -3.48 -4.91
C LEU A 72 -3.89 -2.43 -5.88
N ALA A 73 -5.15 -2.58 -6.31
CA ALA A 73 -5.81 -1.60 -7.18
C ALA A 73 -6.06 -0.25 -6.47
N GLY A 74 -6.19 -0.26 -5.14
CA GLY A 74 -6.44 0.92 -4.31
C GLY A 74 -5.20 1.70 -3.87
N VAL A 75 -3.99 1.13 -3.96
CA VAL A 75 -2.77 1.79 -3.45
C VAL A 75 -2.55 3.19 -4.05
N GLY A 76 -2.86 3.37 -5.35
CA GLY A 76 -2.75 4.69 -5.98
C GLY A 76 -3.65 5.75 -5.32
N ALA A 77 -4.88 5.37 -5.00
CA ALA A 77 -5.81 6.26 -4.30
C ALA A 77 -5.34 6.57 -2.87
N GLU A 78 -4.78 5.59 -2.17
CA GLU A 78 -4.20 5.78 -0.83
C GLU A 78 -3.00 6.74 -0.85
N ILE A 79 -2.14 6.66 -1.87
CA ILE A 79 -1.05 7.62 -2.05
C ILE A 79 -1.60 9.04 -2.19
N THR A 80 -2.59 9.24 -3.08
CA THR A 80 -3.19 10.56 -3.30
C THR A 80 -3.87 11.10 -2.04
N GLN A 81 -4.60 10.25 -1.32
CA GLN A 81 -5.26 10.59 -0.06
C GLN A 81 -4.25 11.12 0.97
N ARG A 82 -3.16 10.38 1.22
CA ARG A 82 -2.14 10.77 2.21
C ARG A 82 -1.41 12.06 1.81
N GLN A 83 -1.11 12.23 0.52
CA GLN A 83 -0.50 13.46 0.01
C GLN A 83 -1.41 14.68 0.19
N HIS A 84 -2.73 14.50 0.07
CA HIS A 84 -3.70 15.55 0.32
C HIS A 84 -3.73 15.95 1.79
N GLU A 85 -3.80 14.97 2.70
CA GLU A 85 -3.77 15.18 4.16
C GLU A 85 -2.48 15.91 4.60
N GLU A 86 -1.31 15.49 4.09
CA GLU A 86 -0.03 16.15 4.34
C GLU A 86 0.04 17.58 3.80
N ALA A 87 -0.70 17.90 2.73
CA ALA A 87 -0.80 19.27 2.22
C ALA A 87 -1.68 20.14 3.10
N GLU A 88 -2.79 19.61 3.62
CA GLU A 88 -3.68 20.30 4.55
C GLU A 88 -2.97 20.61 5.88
N ASP A 89 -2.23 19.65 6.43
CA ASP A 89 -1.47 19.83 7.67
C ASP A 89 -0.39 20.91 7.54
N ARG A 90 0.30 20.96 6.39
CA ARG A 90 1.27 22.01 6.08
C ARG A 90 0.60 23.38 5.96
N ALA A 91 -0.58 23.45 5.35
CA ALA A 91 -1.33 24.70 5.24
C ALA A 91 -1.80 25.20 6.61
N ALA A 92 -2.27 24.31 7.48
CA ALA A 92 -2.65 24.64 8.85
C ALA A 92 -1.45 25.15 9.66
N THR A 93 -0.32 24.44 9.59
CA THR A 93 0.93 24.84 10.27
C THR A 93 1.41 26.23 9.82
N ALA A 94 1.34 26.51 8.51
CA ALA A 94 1.73 27.82 7.96
C ALA A 94 0.77 28.94 8.41
N ALA A 95 -0.53 28.65 8.51
CA ALA A 95 -1.53 29.61 8.99
C ALA A 95 -1.32 29.96 10.46
N ASP A 96 -1.02 28.98 11.31
CA ASP A 96 -0.70 29.19 12.73
C ASP A 96 0.58 30.01 12.89
N ALA A 97 1.64 29.67 12.15
CA ALA A 97 2.88 30.46 12.18
C ALA A 97 2.67 31.93 11.75
N ALA A 98 1.82 32.17 10.75
CA ALA A 98 1.46 33.52 10.30
C ALA A 98 0.54 34.28 11.28
N ARG A 99 -0.10 33.57 12.21
CA ARG A 99 -0.89 34.16 13.30
C ARG A 99 -0.02 34.53 14.49
N ASP A 100 0.92 33.67 14.87
CA ASP A 100 1.79 33.85 16.03
C ASP A 100 2.93 34.86 15.79
N GLY A 101 3.33 35.07 14.54
CA GLY A 101 4.32 36.08 14.17
C GLY A 101 3.79 37.52 14.05
N ARG A 102 2.56 37.78 14.50
CA ARG A 102 1.83 39.05 14.31
C ARG A 102 1.61 39.82 15.60
#